data_AF-A0A847E448-F1
#
_entry.id   AF-A0A847E448-F1
#
_cell.length_a   1.000
_cell.length_b   1.000
_cell.length_c   1.000
_cell.angle_alpha   90.00
_cell.angle_beta   90.00
_cell.angle_gamma   90.00
#
_symmetry.space_group_name_H-M   'P 1'
#
loop_
_entity.id
_entity.type
_entity.pdbx_description
1 polymer ?
#
loop_
_entity_poly.entity_id
_entity_poly.type
_entity_poly.pdbx_seq_one_letter_code
_entity_poly.pdbx_strand_id
1 'polypeptide(L)'
;MDDLTNKTNIEQFDSANRDALSYVKNKQYELAYDILTNLCDTYNAWTKQCTNVDVSTTEIYDYMKFVYFNLGNIYTSLDSSYYDINKAIEYFNMSGTIGYAAAYRYIAYIYDPNISIIKIYGFKNLENARIYYKKAISVDGDYTSLNNLGVTYGNENDYKLGAFYCWLAYKLGNAEEFLNNYNTYKSYLVDDVQKYIESLSNVSTNNIEALTESYLVFCSRLTDVYNHKKEQETEQAQKTAAINTVKLVVGIAVLVLCAILLVKCIVWISIPDGICDHAGCEETATRALGDMEFCVPHYIEWIVKAS
;
A
#
# COMPACT_ATOMS: atom_id res chain seq x y z
N MET A 1 16.23 24.37 46.58
CA MET A 1 14.78 24.15 46.77
C MET A 1 14.69 22.80 47.45
N ASP A 2 14.12 22.75 48.66
CA ASP A 2 14.18 21.55 49.49
C ASP A 2 13.31 20.43 48.93
N ASP A 3 13.78 19.20 49.11
CA ASP A 3 13.21 17.95 48.60
C ASP A 3 11.71 17.75 48.99
N LEU A 4 11.31 18.25 50.17
CA LEU A 4 9.92 18.21 50.63
C LEU A 4 8.96 19.12 49.85
N THR A 5 9.43 20.28 49.36
CA THR A 5 8.60 21.20 48.56
C THR A 5 8.32 20.57 47.19
N ASN A 6 9.30 19.88 46.60
CA ASN A 6 9.11 19.14 45.36
C ASN A 6 8.13 17.97 45.51
N LYS A 7 8.26 17.16 46.57
CA LYS A 7 7.37 16.02 46.78
C LYS A 7 5.91 16.43 46.98
N THR A 8 5.66 17.46 47.79
CA THR A 8 4.30 17.97 48.04
C THR A 8 3.67 18.52 46.75
N ASN A 9 4.47 19.21 45.92
CA ASN A 9 4.00 19.74 44.64
C ASN A 9 3.66 18.61 43.65
N ILE A 10 4.43 17.53 43.61
CA ILE A 10 4.17 16.37 42.75
C ILE A 10 2.86 15.67 43.12
N GLU A 11 2.63 15.41 44.41
CA GLU A 11 1.40 14.76 44.89
C GLU A 11 0.15 15.60 44.57
N GLN A 12 0.24 16.93 44.72
CA GLN A 12 -0.83 17.85 44.35
C GLN A 12 -1.09 17.85 42.84
N PHE A 13 -0.03 17.83 42.03
CA PHE A 13 -0.13 17.82 40.57
C PHE A 13 -0.80 16.55 40.06
N ASP A 14 -0.37 15.40 40.58
CA ASP A 14 -0.93 14.09 40.25
C ASP A 14 -2.40 13.97 40.69
N SER A 15 -2.75 14.43 41.91
CA SER A 15 -4.14 14.47 42.36
C SER A 15 -5.02 15.33 41.46
N ALA A 16 -4.60 16.56 41.17
CA ALA A 16 -5.36 17.48 40.31
C ALA A 16 -5.53 16.93 38.88
N ASN A 17 -4.50 16.28 38.33
CA ASN A 17 -4.58 15.64 37.01
C ASN A 17 -5.58 14.47 37.01
N ARG A 18 -5.62 13.65 38.08
CA ARG A 18 -6.63 12.60 38.24
C ARG A 18 -8.05 13.15 38.32
N ASP A 19 -8.24 14.23 39.07
CA ASP A 19 -9.55 14.89 39.22
C ASP A 19 -10.02 15.45 37.88
N ALA A 20 -9.14 16.17 37.16
CA ALA A 20 -9.41 16.64 35.81
C ALA A 20 -9.80 15.51 34.85
N LEU A 21 -9.10 14.38 34.88
CA LEU A 21 -9.42 13.22 34.05
C LEU A 21 -10.82 12.65 34.39
N SER A 22 -11.19 12.63 35.67
CA SER A 22 -12.55 12.24 36.09
C SER A 22 -13.60 13.19 35.51
N TYR A 23 -13.35 14.50 35.56
CA TYR A 23 -14.26 15.50 34.98
C TYR A 23 -14.38 15.38 33.46
N VAL A 24 -13.27 15.13 32.73
CA VAL A 24 -13.31 14.87 31.28
C VAL A 24 -14.19 13.65 30.97
N LYS A 25 -14.04 12.55 31.72
CA LYS A 25 -14.84 11.32 31.54
C LYS A 25 -16.33 11.56 31.78
N ASN A 26 -16.66 12.43 32.74
CA ASN A 26 -18.04 12.80 33.07
C ASN A 26 -18.57 13.97 32.21
N LYS A 27 -17.84 14.37 31.15
CA LYS A 27 -18.17 15.51 30.27
C LYS A 27 -18.30 16.86 30.99
N GLN A 28 -17.70 17.00 32.16
CA GLN A 28 -17.65 18.26 32.92
C GLN A 28 -16.46 19.10 32.44
N TYR A 29 -16.49 19.52 31.18
CA TYR A 29 -15.33 20.08 30.49
C TYR A 29 -14.84 21.42 31.07
N GLU A 30 -15.74 22.26 31.60
CA GLU A 30 -15.39 23.53 32.24
C GLU A 30 -14.54 23.33 33.50
N LEU A 31 -15.00 22.46 34.41
CA LEU A 31 -14.22 22.10 35.60
C LEU A 31 -12.88 21.46 35.25
N ALA A 32 -12.86 20.56 34.27
CA ALA A 32 -11.62 19.94 33.81
C ALA A 32 -10.66 20.98 33.21
N TYR A 33 -11.17 21.90 32.40
CA TYR A 33 -10.40 22.94 31.74
C TYR A 33 -9.75 23.88 32.75
N ASP A 34 -10.50 24.35 33.75
CA ASP A 34 -10.00 25.25 34.78
C ASP A 34 -8.86 24.61 35.58
N ILE A 35 -9.00 23.33 35.95
CA ILE A 35 -7.95 22.60 36.67
C ILE A 35 -6.71 22.43 35.79
N LEU A 36 -6.88 21.97 34.55
CA LEU A 36 -5.74 21.67 33.65
C LEU A 36 -4.99 22.95 33.25
N THR A 37 -5.68 24.06 33.01
CA THR A 37 -5.03 25.34 32.70
C THR A 37 -4.30 25.91 33.92
N ASN A 38 -4.86 25.78 35.12
CA ASN A 38 -4.15 26.14 36.35
C ASN A 38 -2.88 25.31 36.54
N LEU A 39 -2.91 24.01 36.26
CA LEU A 39 -1.73 23.14 36.27
C LEU A 39 -0.66 23.62 35.27
N CYS A 40 -1.07 23.96 34.04
CA CYS A 40 -0.18 24.55 33.04
C CYS A 40 0.46 25.86 33.52
N ASP A 41 -0.32 26.78 34.08
CA ASP A 41 0.17 28.07 34.56
C ASP A 41 1.14 27.90 35.74
N THR A 42 0.80 27.00 36.66
CA THR A 42 1.66 26.66 37.81
C THR A 42 2.99 26.07 37.34
N TYR A 43 2.95 25.13 36.39
CA TYR A 43 4.13 24.55 35.78
C TYR A 43 4.98 25.62 35.06
N ASN A 44 4.36 26.48 34.26
CA ASN A 44 5.05 27.57 33.55
C ASN A 44 5.67 28.60 34.51
N ALA A 45 5.02 28.90 35.64
CA ALA A 45 5.57 29.77 36.66
C ALA A 45 6.76 29.12 37.38
N TRP A 46 6.66 27.83 37.71
CA TRP A 46 7.71 27.06 38.35
C TRP A 46 8.96 26.92 37.45
N THR A 47 8.77 26.59 36.17
CA THR A 47 9.89 26.48 35.20
C THR A 47 10.65 27.80 35.04
N LYS A 48 9.96 28.95 35.02
CA LYS A 48 10.61 30.28 34.97
C LYS A 48 11.49 30.58 36.18
N GLN A 49 11.15 30.03 37.35
CA GLN A 49 11.94 30.20 38.58
C GLN A 49 13.16 29.27 38.62
N CYS A 50 13.16 28.20 37.83
CA CYS A 50 14.22 27.21 37.77
C CYS A 50 15.26 27.57 36.69
N THR A 51 16.16 28.53 36.97
CA THR A 51 17.14 29.00 35.97
C THR A 51 18.32 28.06 35.70
N ASN A 52 18.51 27.01 36.52
CA ASN A 52 19.66 26.08 36.44
C ASN A 52 19.26 24.60 36.58
N VAL A 53 17.98 24.26 36.38
CA VAL A 53 17.50 22.87 36.42
C VAL A 53 17.01 22.50 35.04
N ASP A 54 17.49 21.39 34.50
CA ASP A 54 16.88 20.79 33.32
C ASP A 54 15.53 20.19 33.72
N VAL A 55 14.48 21.00 33.55
CA VAL A 55 13.11 20.65 33.94
C VAL A 55 12.59 19.41 33.22
N SER A 56 13.17 19.04 32.07
CA SER A 56 12.79 17.84 31.30
C SER A 56 13.07 16.52 32.03
N THR A 57 13.90 16.56 33.07
CA THR A 57 14.27 15.40 33.88
C THR A 57 13.38 15.22 35.11
N THR A 58 12.39 16.09 35.31
CA THR A 58 11.55 16.07 36.51
C THR A 58 10.28 15.26 36.33
N GLU A 59 9.81 14.61 37.40
CA GLU A 59 8.53 13.87 37.37
C GLU A 59 7.34 14.76 36.96
N ILE A 60 7.37 16.04 37.31
CA ILE A 60 6.35 17.02 36.91
C ILE A 60 6.28 17.17 35.39
N TYR A 61 7.42 17.17 34.70
CA TYR A 61 7.48 17.20 33.24
C TYR A 61 6.79 15.98 32.62
N ASP A 62 6.95 14.81 33.23
CA ASP A 62 6.27 13.59 32.81
C ASP A 62 4.75 13.67 32.97
N TYR A 63 4.24 14.36 34.01
CA TYR A 63 2.80 14.57 34.18
C TYR A 63 2.22 15.53 33.14
N MET A 64 3.00 16.51 32.67
CA MET A 64 2.53 17.50 31.71
C MET A 64 2.05 16.87 30.40
N LYS A 65 2.55 15.69 30.03
CA LYS A 65 2.13 15.00 28.80
C LYS A 65 0.66 14.62 28.85
N PHE A 66 0.17 14.21 30.01
CA PHE A 66 -1.24 13.91 30.22
C PHE A 66 -2.09 15.18 30.33
N VAL A 67 -1.56 16.23 30.97
CA VAL A 67 -2.26 17.53 31.08
C VAL A 67 -2.52 18.11 29.69
N TYR A 68 -1.48 18.23 28.86
CA TYR A 68 -1.62 18.72 27.49
C TYR A 68 -2.51 17.83 26.64
N PHE A 69 -2.40 16.50 26.77
CA PHE A 69 -3.27 15.58 26.04
C PHE A 69 -4.74 15.78 26.41
N ASN A 70 -5.06 15.94 27.70
CA ASN A 70 -6.42 16.14 28.17
C ASN A 70 -6.99 17.51 27.75
N LEU A 71 -6.17 18.56 27.73
CA LEU A 71 -6.56 19.84 27.12
C LEU A 71 -6.89 19.67 25.64
N GLY A 72 -6.04 18.95 24.89
CA GLY A 72 -6.32 18.60 23.50
C GLY A 72 -7.68 17.90 23.34
N ASN A 73 -7.99 16.92 24.19
CA ASN A 73 -9.28 16.23 24.18
C ASN A 73 -10.46 17.18 24.44
N ILE A 74 -10.36 18.09 25.41
CA ILE A 74 -11.39 19.11 25.69
C ILE A 74 -11.63 19.98 24.45
N TYR A 75 -10.56 20.39 23.78
CA TYR A 75 -10.62 21.20 22.56
C TYR A 75 -11.17 20.44 21.34
N THR A 76 -11.07 19.12 21.29
CA THR A 76 -11.70 18.30 20.23
C THR A 76 -13.15 17.91 20.50
N SER A 77 -13.65 18.11 21.72
CA SER A 77 -14.99 17.69 22.10
C SER A 77 -16.04 18.66 21.60
N LEU A 78 -16.94 18.20 20.73
CA LEU A 78 -18.06 19.01 20.20
C LEU A 78 -19.04 19.47 21.30
N ASP A 79 -19.06 18.77 22.43
CA ASP A 79 -19.90 19.08 23.60
C ASP A 79 -19.24 20.17 24.50
N SER A 80 -17.99 20.56 24.22
CA SER A 80 -17.22 21.52 25.01
C SER A 80 -17.43 22.95 24.52
N SER A 81 -17.64 23.90 25.43
CA SER A 81 -17.65 25.33 25.14
C SER A 81 -16.30 25.85 24.63
N TYR A 82 -15.23 25.07 24.81
CA TYR A 82 -13.89 25.40 24.36
C TYR A 82 -13.54 24.80 23.00
N TYR A 83 -14.46 24.12 22.29
CA TYR A 83 -14.15 23.44 21.03
C TYR A 83 -13.34 24.32 20.04
N ASP A 84 -12.11 23.89 19.73
CA ASP A 84 -11.19 24.54 18.79
C ASP A 84 -10.12 23.55 18.35
N ILE A 85 -10.24 23.06 17.11
CA ILE A 85 -9.35 22.03 16.56
C ILE A 85 -7.91 22.51 16.43
N ASN A 86 -7.67 23.79 16.14
CA ASN A 86 -6.30 24.29 16.00
C ASN A 86 -5.59 24.27 17.36
N LYS A 87 -6.30 24.68 18.42
CA LYS A 87 -5.79 24.54 19.79
C LYS A 87 -5.62 23.10 20.21
N ALA A 88 -6.53 22.20 19.81
CA ALA A 88 -6.34 20.78 20.08
C ALA A 88 -5.03 20.25 19.49
N ILE A 89 -4.74 20.59 18.23
CA ILE A 89 -3.50 20.21 17.54
C ILE A 89 -2.27 20.80 18.26
N GLU A 90 -2.35 22.05 18.73
CA GLU A 90 -1.28 22.68 19.51
C GLU A 90 -0.98 21.89 20.79
N TYR A 91 -2.00 21.64 21.61
CA TYR A 91 -1.84 20.91 22.86
C TYR A 91 -1.41 19.45 22.67
N PHE A 92 -1.96 18.76 21.67
CA PHE A 92 -1.47 17.42 21.33
C PHE A 92 -0.02 17.44 20.84
N ASN A 93 0.41 18.47 20.09
CA ASN A 93 1.81 18.59 19.68
C ASN A 93 2.72 18.79 20.91
N MET A 94 2.32 19.62 21.87
CA MET A 94 3.06 19.79 23.12
C MET A 94 3.20 18.46 23.86
N SER A 95 2.09 17.72 24.02
CA SER A 95 2.07 16.39 24.65
C SER A 95 2.96 15.36 23.94
N GLY A 96 2.89 15.29 22.61
CA GLY A 96 3.72 14.38 21.81
C GLY A 96 5.20 14.71 21.87
N THR A 97 5.55 16.00 21.89
CA THR A 97 6.93 16.48 21.97
C THR A 97 7.61 16.06 23.27
N ILE A 98 6.83 15.90 24.34
CA ILE A 98 7.33 15.47 25.65
C ILE A 98 7.13 13.95 25.87
N GLY A 99 6.94 13.20 24.79
CA GLY A 99 7.04 11.74 24.80
C GLY A 99 5.72 10.97 24.93
N TYR A 100 4.56 11.60 24.68
CA TYR A 100 3.29 10.89 24.67
C TYR A 100 2.81 10.59 23.24
N ALA A 101 3.17 9.42 22.71
CA ALA A 101 2.89 9.04 21.32
C ALA A 101 1.41 9.09 20.94
N ALA A 102 0.53 8.73 21.88
CA ALA A 102 -0.92 8.79 21.68
C ALA A 102 -1.40 10.20 21.30
N ALA A 103 -0.72 11.27 21.72
CA ALA A 103 -1.07 12.62 21.31
C ALA A 103 -0.87 12.84 19.80
N TYR A 104 0.27 12.39 19.24
CA TYR A 104 0.48 12.45 17.79
C TYR A 104 -0.52 11.56 17.04
N ARG A 105 -0.88 10.39 17.58
CA ARG A 105 -1.96 9.56 17.02
C ARG A 105 -3.29 10.31 16.96
N TYR A 106 -3.63 11.07 17.98
CA TYR A 106 -4.86 11.87 18.00
C TYR A 106 -4.83 13.02 16.99
N ILE A 107 -3.68 13.64 16.76
CA ILE A 107 -3.54 14.60 15.65
C ILE A 107 -3.75 13.90 14.31
N ALA A 108 -3.21 12.69 14.13
CA ALA A 108 -3.45 11.92 12.91
C ALA A 108 -4.93 11.61 12.70
N TYR A 109 -5.69 11.29 13.76
CA TYR A 109 -7.14 11.14 13.69
C TYR A 109 -7.87 12.41 13.25
N ILE A 110 -7.41 13.59 13.64
CA ILE A 110 -7.99 14.84 13.15
C ILE A 110 -7.88 14.95 11.63
N TYR A 111 -6.79 14.42 11.05
CA TYR A 111 -6.51 14.51 9.62
C TYR A 111 -7.02 13.31 8.78
N ASP A 112 -7.24 12.14 9.41
CA ASP A 112 -7.65 10.90 8.74
C ASP A 112 -9.15 10.62 8.91
N PRO A 113 -9.99 10.95 7.91
CA PRO A 113 -11.43 10.73 7.99
C PRO A 113 -11.84 9.25 7.96
N ASN A 114 -10.95 8.34 7.55
CA ASN A 114 -11.28 6.92 7.43
C ASN A 114 -11.20 6.19 8.77
N ILE A 115 -10.46 6.78 9.73
CA ILE A 115 -10.16 6.17 11.04
C ILE A 115 -10.72 7.04 12.18
N SER A 116 -10.99 8.33 11.91
CA SER A 116 -11.29 9.27 12.98
C SER A 116 -12.51 8.87 13.81
N ILE A 117 -12.25 8.63 15.10
CA ILE A 117 -13.26 8.60 16.15
C ILE A 117 -13.84 10.01 16.42
N ILE A 118 -13.12 11.05 15.98
CA ILE A 118 -13.51 12.44 16.14
C ILE A 118 -14.15 12.89 14.81
N LYS A 119 -15.48 13.00 14.77
CA LYS A 119 -16.20 13.43 13.56
C LYS A 119 -15.97 14.92 13.29
N ILE A 120 -14.79 15.28 12.79
CA ILE A 120 -14.45 16.63 12.36
C ILE A 120 -14.64 16.70 10.86
N TYR A 121 -15.76 17.28 10.45
CA TYR A 121 -16.03 17.51 9.04
C TYR A 121 -15.09 18.59 8.49
N GLY A 122 -14.30 18.27 7.47
CA GLY A 122 -13.52 19.24 6.69
C GLY A 122 -12.00 19.21 6.86
N PHE A 123 -11.45 18.56 7.88
CA PHE A 123 -9.98 18.42 8.06
C PHE A 123 -9.43 17.15 7.40
N LYS A 124 -9.70 16.93 6.11
CA LYS A 124 -9.16 15.76 5.39
C LYS A 124 -7.78 16.07 4.83
N ASN A 125 -6.73 15.49 5.41
CA ASN A 125 -5.39 15.53 4.83
C ASN A 125 -4.62 14.25 5.19
N LEU A 126 -4.73 13.22 4.34
CA LEU A 126 -4.11 11.91 4.59
C LEU A 126 -2.57 11.97 4.65
N GLU A 127 -1.95 12.93 3.96
CA GLU A 127 -0.50 13.13 4.06
C GLU A 127 -0.09 13.60 5.46
N ASN A 128 -0.79 14.58 6.01
CA ASN A 128 -0.57 15.00 7.40
C ASN A 128 -0.87 13.86 8.38
N ALA A 129 -1.95 13.09 8.16
CA ALA A 129 -2.24 11.94 9.01
C ALA A 129 -1.07 10.94 9.05
N ARG A 130 -0.51 10.59 7.87
CA ARG A 130 0.67 9.71 7.80
C ARG A 130 1.88 10.28 8.53
N ILE A 131 2.15 11.58 8.39
CA ILE A 131 3.25 12.25 9.11
C ILE A 131 3.08 12.08 10.62
N TYR A 132 1.87 12.32 11.14
CA TYR A 132 1.62 12.23 12.57
C TYR A 132 1.56 10.79 13.10
N TYR A 133 1.07 9.82 12.32
CA TYR A 133 1.22 8.40 12.68
C TYR A 133 2.69 8.01 12.76
N LYS A 134 3.53 8.40 11.80
CA LYS A 134 4.98 8.15 11.84
C LYS A 134 5.65 8.80 13.05
N LYS A 135 5.25 10.02 13.42
CA LYS A 135 5.71 10.67 14.65
C LYS A 135 5.34 9.86 15.90
N ALA A 136 4.09 9.40 16.02
CA ALA A 136 3.69 8.55 17.15
C ALA A 136 4.56 7.27 17.24
N ILE A 137 4.78 6.60 16.11
CA ILE A 137 5.63 5.40 16.02
C ILE A 137 7.07 5.70 16.46
N SER A 138 7.62 6.85 16.09
CA SER A 138 8.99 7.25 16.47
C SER A 138 9.17 7.55 17.97
N VAL A 139 8.09 7.89 18.67
CA VAL A 139 8.15 8.25 20.10
C VAL A 139 8.29 7.02 20.98
N ASP A 140 7.45 6.00 20.79
CA ASP A 140 7.43 4.80 21.65
C ASP A 140 7.08 3.50 20.92
N GLY A 141 7.03 3.52 19.58
CA GLY A 141 6.61 2.37 18.79
C GLY A 141 5.10 2.16 18.72
N ASP A 142 4.26 3.18 18.98
CA ASP A 142 2.79 3.12 19.01
C ASP A 142 2.16 2.18 17.95
N TYR A 143 1.82 0.96 18.37
CA TYR A 143 1.37 -0.10 17.46
C TYR A 143 0.00 0.20 16.84
N THR A 144 -0.85 0.94 17.54
CA THR A 144 -2.13 1.41 16.99
C THR A 144 -1.86 2.37 15.82
N SER A 145 -0.88 3.27 15.93
CA SER A 145 -0.47 4.15 14.83
C SER A 145 0.13 3.39 13.67
N LEU A 146 0.87 2.30 13.90
CA LEU A 146 1.29 1.38 12.83
C LEU A 146 0.09 0.79 12.10
N ASN A 147 -0.87 0.22 12.84
CA ASN A 147 -2.05 -0.37 12.23
C ASN A 147 -2.85 0.67 11.44
N ASN A 148 -3.04 1.85 12.02
CA ASN A 148 -3.80 2.91 11.38
C ASN A 148 -3.10 3.44 10.14
N LEU A 149 -1.76 3.58 10.17
CA LEU A 149 -0.98 3.91 8.98
C LEU A 149 -1.18 2.86 7.87
N GLY A 150 -1.23 1.58 8.23
CA GLY A 150 -1.56 0.50 7.31
C GLY A 150 -2.97 0.63 6.73
N VAL A 151 -3.97 0.91 7.57
CA VAL A 151 -5.35 1.15 7.12
C VAL A 151 -5.43 2.36 6.20
N THR A 152 -4.72 3.46 6.49
CA THR A 152 -4.65 4.65 5.63
C THR A 152 -4.14 4.28 4.23
N TYR A 153 -3.03 3.54 4.13
CA TYR A 153 -2.48 3.10 2.84
C TYR A 153 -3.42 2.13 2.11
N GLY A 154 -3.97 1.13 2.82
CA GLY A 154 -4.87 0.16 2.24
C GLY A 154 -6.15 0.79 1.68
N ASN A 155 -6.69 1.81 2.34
CA ASN A 155 -7.85 2.57 1.87
C ASN A 155 -7.55 3.44 0.63
N GLU A 156 -6.28 3.79 0.39
CA GLU A 156 -5.81 4.42 -0.86
C GLU A 156 -5.41 3.38 -1.93
N ASN A 157 -5.73 2.10 -1.70
CA ASN A 157 -5.40 0.95 -2.54
C ASN A 157 -3.90 0.61 -2.63
N ASP A 158 -3.08 1.15 -1.72
CA ASP A 158 -1.72 0.65 -1.53
C ASP A 158 -1.75 -0.53 -0.56
N TYR A 159 -2.27 -1.66 -1.05
CA TYR A 159 -2.42 -2.87 -0.24
C TYR A 159 -1.06 -3.45 0.19
N LYS A 160 0.02 -3.16 -0.54
CA LYS A 160 1.38 -3.59 -0.17
C LYS A 160 1.82 -2.90 1.11
N LEU A 161 1.76 -1.58 1.17
CA LEU A 161 2.08 -0.85 2.39
C LEU A 161 1.04 -1.11 3.48
N GLY A 162 -0.23 -1.19 3.11
CA GLY A 162 -1.31 -1.47 4.05
C GLY A 162 -1.11 -2.79 4.80
N ALA A 163 -0.87 -3.88 4.06
CA ALA A 163 -0.59 -5.18 4.65
C ALA A 163 0.70 -5.18 5.49
N PHE A 164 1.77 -4.53 5.02
CA PHE A 164 3.03 -4.48 5.76
C PHE A 164 2.90 -3.80 7.11
N TYR A 165 2.31 -2.60 7.16
CA TYR A 165 2.16 -1.88 8.42
C TYR A 165 1.16 -2.56 9.37
N CYS A 166 0.06 -3.12 8.87
CA CYS A 166 -0.87 -3.90 9.71
C CYS A 166 -0.22 -5.20 10.23
N TRP A 167 0.59 -5.88 9.41
CA TRP A 167 1.37 -7.04 9.86
C TRP A 167 2.37 -6.65 10.94
N LEU A 168 3.09 -5.55 10.75
CA LEU A 168 4.07 -5.07 11.71
C LEU A 168 3.40 -4.70 13.04
N ALA A 169 2.26 -3.99 12.98
CA ALA A 169 1.44 -3.71 14.15
C ALA A 169 1.00 -4.99 14.88
N TYR A 170 0.49 -5.98 14.15
CA TYR A 170 0.10 -7.28 14.71
C TYR A 170 1.27 -7.99 15.39
N LYS A 171 2.44 -8.02 14.74
CA LYS A 171 3.63 -8.70 15.28
C LYS A 171 4.19 -8.03 16.52
N LEU A 172 4.16 -6.71 16.59
CA LEU A 172 4.72 -5.97 17.72
C LEU A 172 3.72 -5.79 18.87
N GLY A 173 2.47 -5.48 18.55
CA GLY A 173 1.42 -5.22 19.54
C GLY A 173 0.69 -6.46 20.03
N ASN A 174 0.85 -7.61 19.36
CA ASN A 174 0.16 -8.87 19.66
C ASN A 174 -1.37 -8.72 19.81
N ALA A 175 -1.97 -7.85 19.00
CA ALA A 175 -3.40 -7.58 19.04
C ALA A 175 -4.13 -8.20 17.84
N GLU A 176 -5.11 -9.05 18.10
CA GLU A 176 -5.89 -9.76 17.08
C GLU A 176 -6.67 -8.80 16.16
N GLU A 177 -7.02 -7.62 16.65
CA GLU A 177 -7.65 -6.57 15.83
C GLU A 177 -6.77 -6.15 14.63
N PHE A 178 -5.45 -6.14 14.79
CA PHE A 178 -4.51 -5.81 13.70
C PHE A 178 -4.40 -6.95 12.68
N LEU A 179 -4.59 -8.19 13.13
CA LEU A 179 -4.56 -9.38 12.28
C LEU A 179 -5.68 -9.35 11.22
N ASN A 180 -6.86 -8.83 11.57
CA ASN A 180 -7.98 -8.71 10.64
C ASN A 180 -7.69 -7.74 9.49
N ASN A 181 -7.12 -6.57 9.80
CA ASN A 181 -6.70 -5.60 8.77
C ASN A 181 -5.57 -6.17 7.90
N TYR A 182 -4.58 -6.83 8.51
CA TYR A 182 -3.53 -7.52 7.77
C TYR A 182 -4.11 -8.56 6.82
N ASN A 183 -4.97 -9.47 7.29
CA ASN A 183 -5.56 -10.53 6.46
C ASN A 183 -6.40 -9.95 5.31
N THR A 184 -7.12 -8.86 5.57
CA THR A 184 -7.88 -8.14 4.55
C THR A 184 -6.95 -7.66 3.45
N TYR A 185 -5.91 -6.89 3.77
CA TYR A 185 -4.99 -6.37 2.75
C TYR A 185 -4.11 -7.44 2.11
N LYS A 186 -3.73 -8.48 2.88
CA LYS A 186 -2.98 -9.65 2.39
C LYS A 186 -3.72 -10.33 1.25
N SER A 187 -5.04 -10.44 1.30
CA SER A 187 -5.84 -11.10 0.26
C SER A 187 -5.72 -10.45 -1.12
N TYR A 188 -5.30 -9.19 -1.19
CA TYR A 188 -5.05 -8.46 -2.44
C TYR A 188 -3.60 -8.57 -2.95
N LEU A 189 -2.72 -9.24 -2.20
CA LEU A 189 -1.30 -9.40 -2.55
C LEU A 189 -1.06 -10.68 -3.35
N VAL A 190 -0.10 -10.60 -4.28
CA VAL A 190 0.48 -11.78 -4.94
C VAL A 190 1.36 -12.58 -3.97
N ASP A 191 1.42 -13.90 -4.16
CA ASP A 191 2.06 -14.87 -3.26
C ASP A 191 3.49 -14.49 -2.83
N ASP A 192 4.31 -13.95 -3.73
CA ASP A 192 5.71 -13.65 -3.43
C ASP A 192 5.87 -12.46 -2.46
N VAL A 193 4.95 -11.48 -2.51
CA VAL A 193 4.92 -10.38 -1.52
C VAL A 193 4.47 -10.93 -0.16
N GLN A 194 3.49 -11.84 -0.14
CA GLN A 194 3.03 -12.46 1.09
C GLN A 194 4.15 -13.27 1.76
N LYS A 195 4.84 -14.13 0.99
CA LYS A 195 5.99 -14.93 1.48
C LYS A 195 7.09 -14.06 2.04
N TYR A 196 7.37 -12.90 1.43
CA TYR A 196 8.37 -11.98 1.95
C TYR A 196 7.95 -11.40 3.30
N ILE A 197 6.73 -10.88 3.43
CA ILE A 197 6.20 -10.38 4.70
C ILE A 197 6.29 -11.48 5.78
N GLU A 198 5.93 -12.71 5.43
CA GLU A 198 6.05 -13.85 6.34
C GLU A 198 7.50 -14.17 6.71
N SER A 199 8.44 -14.07 5.77
CA SER A 199 9.87 -14.28 6.03
C SER A 199 10.46 -13.27 7.01
N LEU A 200 9.90 -12.05 7.07
CA LEU A 200 10.29 -11.02 8.04
C LEU A 200 9.96 -11.39 9.49
N SER A 201 9.14 -12.43 9.73
CA SER A 201 8.84 -12.91 11.09
C SER A 201 10.07 -13.41 11.86
N ASN A 202 11.16 -13.72 11.16
CA ASN A 202 12.44 -14.13 11.76
C ASN A 202 13.43 -12.97 11.95
N VAL A 203 13.09 -11.76 11.50
CA VAL A 203 13.97 -10.58 11.59
C VAL A 203 13.76 -9.89 12.94
N SER A 204 14.86 -9.58 13.64
CA SER A 204 14.81 -8.80 14.88
C SER A 204 14.14 -7.45 14.62
N THR A 205 13.10 -7.13 15.39
CA THR A 205 12.22 -5.97 15.21
C THR A 205 12.76 -4.68 15.81
N ASN A 206 14.04 -4.63 16.18
CA ASN A 206 14.60 -3.52 16.97
C ASN A 206 14.80 -2.23 16.17
N ASN A 207 14.51 -2.22 14.86
CA ASN A 207 14.59 -1.02 14.01
C ASN A 207 13.49 -1.02 12.93
N ILE A 208 12.34 -0.41 13.26
CA ILE A 208 11.16 -0.32 12.39
C ILE A 208 11.47 0.45 11.09
N GLU A 209 12.29 1.49 11.14
CA GLU A 209 12.66 2.28 9.95
C GLU A 209 13.47 1.42 8.97
N ALA A 210 14.49 0.71 9.46
CA ALA A 210 15.30 -0.18 8.63
C ALA A 210 14.47 -1.33 8.03
N LEU A 211 13.51 -1.87 8.79
CA LEU A 211 12.54 -2.86 8.30
C LEU A 211 11.65 -2.28 7.19
N THR A 212 11.20 -1.04 7.35
CA THR A 212 10.36 -0.34 6.37
C THR A 212 11.13 -0.03 5.08
N GLU A 213 12.36 0.47 5.18
CA GLU A 213 13.23 0.71 4.02
C GLU A 213 13.55 -0.59 3.28
N SER A 214 13.90 -1.65 4.02
CA SER A 214 14.14 -2.98 3.44
C SER A 214 12.91 -3.52 2.71
N TYR A 215 11.71 -3.31 3.27
CA TYR A 215 10.46 -3.68 2.63
C TYR A 215 10.19 -2.88 1.36
N LEU A 216 10.37 -1.55 1.39
CA LEU A 216 10.18 -0.69 0.23
C LEU A 216 11.11 -1.06 -0.92
N VAL A 217 12.39 -1.31 -0.64
CA VAL A 217 13.37 -1.75 -1.64
C VAL A 217 12.96 -3.10 -2.25
N PHE A 218 12.51 -4.04 -1.44
CA PHE A 218 12.03 -5.34 -1.92
C PHE A 218 10.78 -5.20 -2.81
N CYS A 219 9.79 -4.40 -2.40
CA CYS A 219 8.58 -4.18 -3.18
C CYS A 219 8.84 -3.45 -4.51
N SER A 220 9.77 -2.50 -4.54
CA SER A 220 10.21 -1.86 -5.79
C SER A 220 10.75 -2.91 -6.75
N ARG A 221 11.69 -3.74 -6.28
CA ARG A 221 12.30 -4.80 -7.11
C ARG A 221 11.28 -5.82 -7.61
N LEU A 222 10.33 -6.24 -6.78
CA LEU A 222 9.26 -7.14 -7.23
C LEU A 222 8.35 -6.49 -8.26
N THR A 223 8.07 -5.20 -8.13
CA THR A 223 7.25 -4.45 -9.09
C THR A 223 7.96 -4.38 -10.44
N ASP A 224 9.28 -4.12 -10.43
CA ASP A 224 10.10 -4.12 -11.65
C ASP A 224 10.13 -5.50 -12.31
N VAL A 225 10.33 -6.57 -11.52
CA VAL A 225 10.32 -7.96 -12.01
C VAL A 225 8.95 -8.34 -12.59
N TYR A 226 7.87 -7.96 -11.92
CA TYR A 226 6.51 -8.24 -12.39
C TYR A 226 6.18 -7.49 -13.68
N ASN A 227 6.51 -6.19 -13.75
CA ASN A 227 6.32 -5.39 -14.95
C ASN A 227 7.13 -5.95 -16.13
N HIS A 228 8.38 -6.34 -15.88
CA HIS A 228 9.23 -6.96 -16.89
C HIS A 228 8.67 -8.30 -17.38
N LYS A 229 8.16 -9.15 -16.48
CA LYS A 229 7.52 -10.42 -16.85
C LYS A 229 6.26 -10.19 -17.69
N LYS A 230 5.44 -9.20 -17.32
CA LYS A 230 4.24 -8.82 -18.08
C LYS A 230 4.59 -8.31 -19.48
N GLU A 231 5.66 -7.52 -19.61
CA GLU A 231 6.17 -7.08 -20.91
C GLU A 231 6.61 -8.27 -21.76
N GLN A 232 7.37 -9.22 -21.19
CA GLN A 232 7.79 -10.43 -21.89
C GLN A 232 6.60 -11.30 -22.34
N GLU A 233 5.58 -11.47 -21.50
CA GLU A 233 4.36 -12.20 -21.86
C GLU A 233 3.58 -11.49 -22.98
N THR A 234 3.53 -10.16 -22.95
CA THR A 234 2.89 -9.36 -24.00
C THR A 234 3.65 -9.46 -25.32
N GLU A 235 4.99 -9.38 -25.28
CA GLU A 235 5.85 -9.54 -26.46
C GLU A 235 5.73 -10.96 -27.04
N GLN A 236 5.67 -11.98 -26.18
CA GLN A 236 5.49 -13.37 -26.58
C GLN A 236 4.11 -13.60 -27.24
N ALA A 237 3.05 -12.98 -26.70
CA ALA A 237 1.72 -13.02 -27.31
C ALA A 237 1.71 -12.34 -28.69
N GLN A 238 2.38 -11.20 -28.84
CA GLN A 238 2.53 -10.50 -30.13
C GLN A 238 3.32 -11.35 -31.14
N LYS A 239 4.44 -11.97 -30.72
CA LYS A 239 5.22 -12.89 -31.58
C LYS A 239 4.36 -14.07 -32.05
N THR A 240 3.57 -14.65 -31.15
CA THR A 240 2.67 -15.76 -31.47
C THR A 240 1.59 -15.34 -32.48
N ALA A 241 1.00 -14.16 -32.31
CA ALA A 241 0.02 -13.61 -33.25
C ALA A 241 0.63 -13.33 -34.63
N ALA A 242 1.85 -12.79 -34.68
CA ALA A 242 2.58 -12.55 -35.93
C ALA A 242 2.87 -13.86 -36.69
N ILE A 243 3.34 -14.90 -35.99
CA ILE A 243 3.57 -16.24 -36.57
C ILE A 243 2.27 -16.79 -37.17
N ASN A 244 1.15 -16.71 -36.43
CA ASN A 244 -0.14 -17.19 -36.92
C ASN A 244 -0.63 -16.42 -38.15
N THR A 245 -0.36 -15.12 -38.21
CA THR A 245 -0.70 -14.27 -39.37
C THR A 245 0.12 -14.67 -40.60
N VAL A 246 1.43 -14.91 -40.44
CA VAL A 246 2.29 -15.39 -41.52
C VAL A 246 1.83 -16.77 -42.01
N LYS A 247 1.50 -17.69 -41.09
CA LYS A 247 0.95 -19.01 -41.43
C LYS A 247 -0.33 -18.89 -42.28
N LEU A 248 -1.24 -17.98 -41.92
CA LEU A 248 -2.48 -17.72 -42.68
C LEU A 248 -2.19 -17.18 -44.08
N VAL A 249 -1.32 -16.17 -44.21
CA VAL A 249 -0.96 -15.57 -45.50
C VAL A 249 -0.31 -16.58 -46.44
N VAL A 250 0.63 -17.38 -45.93
CA VAL A 250 1.28 -18.46 -46.69
C VAL A 250 0.26 -19.50 -47.12
N GLY A 251 -0.65 -19.92 -46.22
CA GLY A 251 -1.72 -20.86 -46.55
C GLY A 251 -2.63 -20.35 -47.68
N ILE A 252 -3.04 -19.07 -47.63
CA ILE A 252 -3.84 -18.45 -48.69
C ILE A 252 -3.06 -18.41 -50.02
N ALA A 253 -1.79 -18.02 -50.00
CA ALA A 253 -0.97 -17.97 -51.22
C ALA A 253 -0.85 -19.34 -51.90
N VAL A 254 -0.67 -20.40 -51.11
CA VAL A 254 -0.63 -21.79 -51.60
C VAL A 254 -1.97 -22.19 -52.23
N LEU A 255 -3.10 -21.88 -51.59
CA LEU A 255 -4.43 -22.17 -52.15
C LEU A 255 -4.67 -21.44 -53.47
N VAL A 256 -4.26 -20.18 -53.59
CA VAL A 256 -4.35 -19.40 -54.83
C VAL A 256 -3.50 -20.05 -55.94
N LEU A 257 -2.27 -20.47 -55.62
CA LEU A 257 -1.40 -21.20 -56.55
C LEU A 257 -2.04 -22.51 -57.03
N CYS A 258 -2.61 -23.31 -56.11
CA CYS A 258 -3.33 -24.53 -56.45
C CYS A 258 -4.53 -24.24 -57.37
N ALA A 259 -5.32 -23.19 -57.08
CA ALA A 259 -6.45 -22.80 -57.91
C ALA A 259 -6.01 -22.39 -59.33
N ILE A 260 -4.92 -21.62 -59.47
CA ILE A 260 -4.35 -21.24 -60.77
C ILE A 260 -3.91 -22.49 -61.56
N LEU A 261 -3.25 -23.45 -60.91
CA LEU A 261 -2.84 -24.70 -61.53
C LEU A 261 -4.05 -25.53 -61.99
N LEU A 262 -5.09 -25.63 -61.16
CA LEU A 262 -6.34 -26.31 -61.52
C LEU A 262 -7.02 -25.67 -62.74
N VAL A 263 -7.12 -24.33 -62.78
CA VAL A 263 -7.67 -23.62 -63.95
C VAL A 263 -6.85 -23.90 -65.20
N LYS A 264 -5.51 -23.90 -65.11
CA LYS A 264 -4.64 -24.26 -66.24
C LYS A 264 -4.90 -25.69 -66.72
N CYS A 265 -5.04 -26.65 -65.82
CA CYS A 265 -5.39 -28.04 -66.16
C CYS A 265 -6.75 -28.13 -66.87
N ILE A 266 -7.78 -27.45 -66.34
CA ILE A 266 -9.12 -27.45 -66.95
C ILE A 266 -9.10 -26.84 -68.35
N VAL A 267 -8.41 -25.72 -68.54
CA VAL A 267 -8.26 -25.08 -69.87
C VAL A 267 -7.55 -26.01 -70.84
N TRP A 268 -6.51 -26.72 -70.40
CA TRP A 268 -5.79 -27.70 -71.22
C TRP A 268 -6.67 -28.88 -71.65
N ILE A 269 -7.47 -29.42 -70.73
CA ILE A 269 -8.40 -30.53 -70.99
C ILE A 269 -9.56 -30.09 -71.91
N SER A 270 -9.90 -28.81 -71.94
CA SER A 270 -11.02 -28.28 -72.73
C SER A 270 -10.66 -27.95 -74.18
N ILE A 271 -9.41 -28.18 -74.61
CA ILE A 271 -9.00 -28.00 -76.01
C ILE A 271 -9.63 -29.14 -76.83
N PRO A 272 -10.51 -28.86 -77.81
CA PRO A 272 -11.18 -29.90 -78.58
C PRO A 272 -10.16 -30.78 -79.33
N ASP A 273 -10.41 -32.09 -79.37
CA ASP A 273 -9.54 -33.18 -79.89
C ASP A 273 -9.13 -33.09 -81.38
N GLY A 274 -9.23 -31.92 -82.02
CA GLY A 274 -8.95 -31.72 -83.44
C GLY A 274 -7.70 -30.90 -83.78
N ILE A 275 -6.86 -30.51 -82.80
CA ILE A 275 -5.73 -29.57 -83.04
C ILE A 275 -4.35 -30.17 -82.67
N CYS A 276 -4.27 -31.31 -81.98
CA CYS A 276 -2.99 -31.86 -81.51
C CYS A 276 -2.67 -33.22 -82.15
N ASP A 277 -2.15 -33.20 -83.39
CA ASP A 277 -1.85 -34.41 -84.17
C ASP A 277 -0.43 -34.96 -83.90
N HIS A 278 0.11 -34.83 -82.68
CA HIS A 278 1.44 -35.33 -82.33
C HIS A 278 1.40 -36.19 -81.06
N ALA A 279 1.89 -37.43 -81.18
CA ALA A 279 2.03 -38.44 -80.13
C ALA A 279 2.88 -38.04 -78.90
N GLY A 280 3.31 -36.77 -78.80
CA GLY A 280 4.06 -36.23 -77.65
C GLY A 280 3.19 -35.52 -76.59
N CYS A 281 1.89 -35.35 -76.81
CA CYS A 281 1.00 -34.62 -75.89
C CYS A 281 0.44 -35.46 -74.72
N GLU A 282 0.23 -36.77 -74.90
CA GLU A 282 -0.19 -37.66 -73.80
C GLU A 282 0.93 -37.81 -72.76
N GLU A 283 2.18 -37.97 -73.21
CA GLU A 283 3.32 -38.18 -72.32
C GLU A 283 3.63 -36.96 -71.45
N THR A 284 3.37 -35.73 -71.94
CA THR A 284 3.53 -34.51 -71.14
C THR A 284 2.39 -34.31 -70.12
N ALA A 285 1.15 -34.68 -70.46
CA ALA A 285 0.01 -34.56 -69.55
C ALA A 285 0.10 -35.54 -68.37
N THR A 286 0.46 -36.80 -68.64
CA THR A 286 0.67 -37.81 -67.58
C THR A 286 1.85 -37.46 -66.69
N ARG A 287 2.92 -36.88 -67.25
CA ARG A 287 4.08 -36.40 -66.48
C ARG A 287 3.74 -35.20 -65.59
N ALA A 288 2.93 -34.26 -66.09
CA ALA A 288 2.46 -33.13 -65.28
C ALA A 288 1.53 -33.55 -64.13
N LEU A 289 0.67 -34.57 -64.34
CA LEU A 289 -0.16 -35.16 -63.29
C LEU A 289 0.68 -35.94 -62.25
N GLY A 290 1.66 -36.72 -62.71
CA GLY A 290 2.59 -37.44 -61.83
C GLY A 290 3.46 -36.50 -60.98
N ASP A 291 3.93 -35.39 -61.55
CA ASP A 291 4.69 -34.38 -60.81
C ASP A 291 3.81 -33.67 -59.75
N MET A 292 2.50 -33.49 -59.99
CA MET A 292 1.57 -32.95 -58.99
C MET A 292 1.28 -33.94 -57.85
N GLU A 293 1.03 -35.21 -58.16
CA GLU A 293 0.84 -36.25 -57.13
C GLU A 293 2.07 -36.43 -56.24
N PHE A 294 3.28 -36.19 -56.78
CA PHE A 294 4.53 -36.25 -56.02
C PHE A 294 4.78 -34.99 -55.17
N CYS A 295 4.46 -33.80 -55.69
CA CYS A 295 4.79 -32.54 -55.01
C CYS A 295 3.82 -32.19 -53.87
N VAL A 296 2.53 -32.48 -54.01
CA VAL A 296 1.51 -32.06 -53.03
C VAL A 296 1.70 -32.70 -51.64
N PRO A 297 1.94 -34.03 -51.51
CA PRO A 297 2.13 -34.66 -50.21
C PRO A 297 3.39 -34.19 -49.49
N HIS A 298 4.51 -34.01 -50.20
CA HIS A 298 5.76 -33.51 -49.62
C HIS A 298 5.65 -32.05 -49.18
N TYR A 299 4.88 -31.24 -49.90
CA TYR A 299 4.63 -29.86 -49.50
C TYR A 299 3.72 -29.77 -48.26
N ILE A 300 2.71 -30.64 -48.15
CA ILE A 300 1.88 -30.78 -46.94
C ILE A 300 2.74 -31.24 -45.75
N GLU A 301 3.63 -32.21 -45.95
CA GLU A 301 4.52 -32.72 -44.89
C GLU A 301 5.52 -31.65 -44.43
N TRP A 302 6.02 -30.82 -45.35
CA TRP A 302 6.88 -29.68 -45.01
C TRP A 302 6.13 -28.61 -44.22
N ILE A 303 4.88 -28.31 -44.59
CA ILE A 303 4.00 -27.39 -43.84
C ILE A 303 3.74 -27.92 -42.42
N VAL A 304 3.48 -29.23 -42.28
CA VAL A 304 3.24 -29.88 -40.97
C VAL A 304 4.50 -29.91 -40.09
N LYS A 305 5.69 -30.03 -40.69
CA LYS A 305 6.97 -30.00 -39.93
C LYS A 305 7.44 -28.58 -39.59
N ALA A 306 7.04 -27.59 -40.37
CA ALA A 306 7.35 -26.18 -40.13
C ALA A 306 6.35 -25.48 -39.17
N SER A 307 5.21 -26.12 -38.88
CA SER A 307 4.15 -25.60 -37.99
C SER A 307 4.34 -25.97 -36.53
#